data_AF-A0A7X6Q9Z2-F1
#
_entry.id   AF-A0A7X6Q9Z2-F1
#
_cell.length_a   1.000
_cell.length_b   1.000
_cell.length_c   1.000
_cell.angle_alpha   90.00
_cell.angle_beta   90.00
_cell.angle_gamma   90.00
#
_symmetry.space_group_name_H-M   'P 1'
#
loop_
_entity.id
_entity.type
_entity.pdbx_description
1 polymer ?
#
loop_
_entity_poly.entity_id
_entity_poly.type
_entity_poly.pdbx_seq_one_letter_code
_entity_poly.pdbx_strand_id
1 'polypeptide(L)'
;MINSSLEGAMINVQDFLLALTGYLFAYWNAIMFGTLITGFLYCFFGYRLFKLFVFLFGMACGVTVLTLLTPMWNLSLALNLIIIVGGGILIGVILLLLRHVGVFALGLAVGGILASLVFDNRVVIIVIGVITGVLAVWIKRPVIILLTAFSGA
;
A
#
# COMPACT_ATOMS: atom_id res chain seq x y z
N MET A 1 27.41 -16.04 36.88
CA MET A 1 27.71 -16.45 35.49
C MET A 1 26.55 -16.25 34.51
N ILE A 2 25.33 -15.90 34.95
CA ILE A 2 24.19 -15.64 34.02
C ILE A 2 24.17 -14.18 33.52
N ASN A 3 24.75 -13.23 34.28
CA ASN A 3 24.75 -11.79 33.91
C ASN A 3 25.59 -11.46 32.67
N SER A 4 26.74 -12.12 32.48
CA SER A 4 27.63 -11.83 31.34
C SER A 4 27.04 -12.24 29.98
N SER A 5 26.14 -13.23 29.96
CA SER A 5 25.45 -13.68 28.73
C SER A 5 24.28 -12.77 28.34
N LEU A 6 23.67 -12.08 29.31
CA LEU A 6 22.58 -11.11 29.08
C LEU A 6 23.13 -9.77 28.55
N GLU A 7 24.28 -9.33 29.03
CA GLU A 7 24.94 -8.11 28.53
C GLU A 7 25.37 -8.26 27.06
N GLY A 8 25.91 -9.42 26.66
CA GLY A 8 26.27 -9.68 25.25
C GLY A 8 25.07 -9.72 24.29
N ALA A 9 23.90 -10.16 24.77
CA ALA A 9 22.66 -10.14 23.98
C ALA A 9 22.10 -8.71 23.86
N MET A 10 22.17 -7.90 24.92
CA MET A 10 21.73 -6.50 24.87
C MET A 10 22.60 -5.63 23.97
N ILE A 11 23.93 -5.87 23.91
CA ILE A 11 24.84 -5.15 23.01
C ILE A 11 24.49 -5.46 21.54
N ASN A 12 24.27 -6.73 21.20
CA ASN A 12 23.83 -7.12 19.84
C ASN A 12 22.49 -6.48 19.43
N VAL A 13 21.54 -6.34 20.36
CA VAL A 13 20.25 -5.69 20.09
C VAL A 13 20.41 -4.17 19.95
N GLN A 14 21.27 -3.54 20.75
CA GLN A 14 21.58 -2.11 20.60
C GLN A 14 22.30 -1.81 19.28
N ASP A 15 23.24 -2.65 18.87
CA ASP A 15 23.93 -2.50 17.58
C ASP A 15 22.97 -2.71 16.40
N PHE A 16 22.02 -3.65 16.53
CA PHE A 16 20.95 -3.84 15.55
C PHE A 16 20.00 -2.64 15.49
N LEU A 17 19.63 -2.06 16.63
CA LEU A 17 18.80 -0.84 16.69
C LEU A 17 19.54 0.39 16.16
N LEU A 18 20.84 0.52 16.42
CA LEU A 18 21.69 1.58 15.86
C LEU A 18 21.85 1.44 14.35
N ALA A 19 22.00 0.21 13.85
CA ALA A 19 21.99 -0.04 12.42
C ALA A 19 20.62 0.32 11.82
N LEU A 20 19.51 -0.12 12.43
CA LEU A 20 18.15 0.15 11.95
C LEU A 20 17.84 1.66 11.91
N THR A 21 18.23 2.40 12.95
CA THR A 21 18.07 3.86 13.04
C THR A 21 18.99 4.60 12.05
N GLY A 22 20.21 4.11 11.83
CA GLY A 22 21.12 4.61 10.80
C GLY A 22 20.58 4.42 9.38
N TYR A 23 20.03 3.24 9.08
CA TYR A 23 19.33 2.99 7.81
C TYR A 23 18.12 3.91 7.67
N LEU A 24 17.26 4.02 8.69
CA LEU A 24 16.13 4.94 8.64
C LEU A 24 16.58 6.38 8.34
N PHE A 25 17.60 6.90 9.04
CA PHE A 25 18.10 8.27 8.89
C PHE A 25 18.73 8.52 7.51
N ALA A 26 19.44 7.56 6.95
CA ALA A 26 19.97 7.64 5.59
C ALA A 26 18.83 7.68 4.54
N TYR A 27 17.76 6.92 4.76
CA TYR A 27 16.61 6.87 3.85
C TYR A 27 15.60 8.01 4.08
N TRP A 28 15.65 8.74 5.20
CA TRP A 28 14.73 9.84 5.50
C TRP A 28 14.73 10.92 4.42
N ASN A 29 15.90 11.32 3.95
CA ASN A 29 16.03 12.30 2.87
C ASN A 29 15.45 11.75 1.55
N ALA A 30 15.74 10.49 1.21
CA ALA A 30 15.22 9.84 0.01
C ALA A 30 13.69 9.69 0.03
N ILE A 31 13.11 9.41 1.20
CA ILE A 31 11.65 9.32 1.39
C ILE A 31 11.01 10.70 1.20
N MET A 32 11.59 11.77 1.76
CA MET A 32 11.07 13.14 1.60
C MET A 32 11.11 13.63 0.15
N PHE A 33 12.22 13.43 -0.56
CA PHE A 33 12.30 13.77 -1.98
C PHE A 33 11.38 12.88 -2.82
N GLY A 34 11.26 11.60 -2.47
CA GLY A 34 10.36 10.64 -3.10
C GLY A 34 8.90 11.06 -2.99
N THR A 35 8.43 11.49 -1.81
CA THR A 35 7.04 11.93 -1.62
C THR A 35 6.74 13.24 -2.34
N LEU A 36 7.67 14.19 -2.38
CA LEU A 36 7.55 15.44 -3.14
C LEU A 36 7.43 15.19 -4.65
N ILE A 37 8.32 14.38 -5.21
CA ILE A 37 8.30 14.01 -6.63
C ILE A 37 7.00 13.26 -6.94
N THR A 38 6.61 12.32 -6.08
CA THR A 38 5.36 11.56 -6.24
C THR A 38 4.15 12.50 -6.20
N GLY A 39 4.09 13.46 -5.27
CA GLY A 39 3.04 14.47 -5.18
C GLY A 39 2.99 15.40 -6.41
N PHE A 40 4.15 15.77 -6.95
CA PHE A 40 4.25 16.59 -8.15
C PHE A 40 3.80 15.82 -9.41
N LEU A 41 4.19 14.55 -9.55
CA LEU A 41 3.67 13.65 -10.59
C LEU A 41 2.16 13.42 -10.45
N TYR A 42 1.64 13.35 -9.22
CA TYR A 42 0.20 13.26 -8.96
C TYR A 42 -0.55 14.48 -9.47
N CYS A 43 0.01 15.68 -9.30
CA CYS A 43 -0.59 16.91 -9.80
C CYS A 43 -0.66 16.95 -11.34
N PHE A 44 0.40 16.51 -12.03
CA PHE A 44 0.48 16.64 -13.50
C PHE A 44 -0.18 15.51 -14.28
N PHE A 45 -0.14 14.27 -13.80
CA PHE A 45 -0.44 13.09 -14.63
C PHE A 45 -1.76 12.39 -14.29
N GLY A 46 -2.46 12.83 -13.24
CA GLY A 46 -3.78 12.33 -12.88
C GLY A 46 -3.87 10.80 -12.74
N TYR A 47 -5.07 10.25 -12.98
CA TYR A 47 -5.42 8.86 -12.69
C TYR A 47 -4.72 7.78 -13.51
N ARG A 48 -4.16 8.11 -14.68
CA ARG A 48 -3.35 7.13 -15.42
C ARG A 48 -2.12 6.72 -14.60
N LEU A 49 -1.54 7.64 -13.83
CA LEU A 49 -0.41 7.34 -12.94
C LEU A 49 -0.81 6.70 -11.62
N PHE A 50 -2.04 6.90 -11.12
CA PHE A 50 -2.49 6.19 -9.91
C PHE A 50 -2.49 4.66 -10.08
N LYS A 51 -2.81 4.15 -11.29
CA LYS A 51 -2.64 2.73 -11.60
C LYS A 51 -1.18 2.29 -11.49
N LEU A 52 -0.28 3.07 -12.08
CA LEU A 52 1.15 2.76 -12.11
C LEU A 52 1.77 2.83 -10.71
N PHE A 53 1.43 3.83 -9.90
CA PHE A 53 1.94 3.98 -8.53
C PHE A 53 1.51 2.84 -7.61
N VAL A 54 0.24 2.42 -7.64
CA VAL A 54 -0.22 1.28 -6.82
C VAL A 54 0.50 -0.01 -7.22
N PHE A 55 0.74 -0.21 -8.52
CA PHE A 55 1.53 -1.34 -8.99
C PHE A 55 2.99 -1.26 -8.54
N LEU A 56 3.64 -0.10 -8.68
CA LEU A 56 5.03 0.11 -8.29
C LEU A 56 5.22 -0.07 -6.77
N PHE A 57 4.33 0.48 -5.96
CA PHE A 57 4.36 0.29 -4.51
C PHE A 57 4.15 -1.18 -4.12
N GLY A 58 3.21 -1.86 -4.78
CA GLY A 58 2.98 -3.29 -4.54
C GLY A 58 4.16 -4.15 -4.94
N MET A 59 4.81 -3.82 -6.05
CA MET A 59 6.05 -4.47 -6.46
C MET A 59 7.18 -4.18 -5.48
N ALA A 60 7.37 -2.92 -5.05
CA ALA A 60 8.41 -2.54 -4.10
C ALA A 60 8.22 -3.27 -2.75
N CYS A 61 7.01 -3.26 -2.18
CA CYS A 61 6.69 -4.02 -0.98
C CYS A 61 6.84 -5.54 -1.17
N GLY A 62 6.44 -6.07 -2.33
CA GLY A 62 6.59 -7.50 -2.62
C GLY A 62 8.05 -7.93 -2.68
N VAL A 63 8.88 -7.14 -3.36
CA VAL A 63 10.33 -7.38 -3.45
C VAL A 63 10.98 -7.30 -2.07
N THR A 64 10.67 -6.30 -1.25
CA THR A 64 11.28 -6.20 0.10
C THR A 64 10.91 -7.40 0.97
N VAL A 65 9.62 -7.80 1.00
CA VAL A 65 9.18 -8.97 1.78
C VAL A 65 9.85 -10.26 1.26
N LEU A 66 9.92 -10.46 -0.05
CA LEU A 66 10.54 -11.66 -0.64
C LEU A 66 12.05 -11.69 -0.37
N THR A 67 12.75 -10.55 -0.46
CA THR A 67 14.18 -10.49 -0.13
C THR A 67 14.46 -10.87 1.33
N LEU A 68 13.56 -10.55 2.26
CA LEU A 68 13.68 -10.94 3.67
C LEU A 68 13.37 -12.43 3.90
N LEU A 69 12.49 -13.04 3.10
CA LEU A 69 12.10 -14.44 3.21
C LEU A 69 13.08 -15.41 2.54
N THR A 70 13.68 -15.00 1.42
CA THR A 70 14.56 -15.86 0.62
C THR A 70 15.80 -16.45 1.32
N PRO A 71 16.47 -15.80 2.29
CA PRO A 71 17.57 -16.43 3.02
C PRO A 71 17.13 -17.66 3.84
N MET A 72 15.84 -17.85 4.12
CA MET A 72 15.32 -19.01 4.84
C MET A 72 15.26 -20.29 4.00
N TRP A 73 15.33 -20.18 2.67
CA TRP A 73 15.11 -21.32 1.75
C TRP A 73 16.38 -21.85 1.08
N ASN A 74 17.54 -21.22 1.32
CA ASN A 74 18.87 -21.68 0.87
C ASN A 74 18.89 -22.12 -0.63
N LEU A 75 18.23 -21.33 -1.47
CA LEU A 75 18.10 -21.58 -2.91
C LEU A 75 19.30 -21.01 -3.70
N SER A 76 19.55 -21.57 -4.88
CA SER A 76 20.50 -21.02 -5.85
C SER A 76 20.19 -19.56 -6.19
N LEU A 77 21.24 -18.75 -6.38
CA LEU A 77 21.17 -17.31 -6.65
C LEU A 77 20.25 -16.97 -7.84
N ALA A 78 20.27 -17.80 -8.88
CA ALA A 78 19.45 -17.61 -10.07
C ALA A 78 17.95 -17.84 -9.80
N LEU A 79 17.61 -18.86 -9.00
CA LEU A 79 16.22 -19.14 -8.62
C LEU A 79 15.67 -18.08 -7.66
N ASN A 80 16.53 -17.57 -6.77
CA ASN A 80 16.16 -16.53 -5.83
C ASN A 80 15.73 -15.24 -6.54
N LEU A 81 16.51 -14.78 -7.53
CA LEU A 81 16.16 -13.61 -8.35
C LEU A 81 14.83 -13.78 -9.08
N ILE A 82 14.56 -14.97 -9.63
CA ILE A 82 13.29 -15.26 -10.33
C ILE A 82 12.11 -15.16 -9.36
N ILE A 83 12.24 -15.69 -8.15
CA ILE A 83 11.18 -15.67 -7.14
C ILE A 83 10.92 -14.24 -6.65
N ILE A 84 11.98 -13.45 -6.41
CA ILE A 84 11.85 -12.06 -5.95
C ILE A 84 11.16 -11.21 -7.02
N VAL A 85 11.64 -11.26 -8.26
CA VAL A 85 11.09 -10.45 -9.36
C VAL A 85 9.69 -10.95 -9.74
N GLY A 86 9.51 -12.25 -9.88
CA GLY A 86 8.23 -12.86 -10.22
C GLY A 86 7.16 -12.65 -9.15
N GLY A 87 7.53 -12.84 -7.88
CA GLY A 87 6.62 -12.64 -6.75
C GLY A 87 6.27 -11.16 -6.52
N GLY A 88 7.22 -10.25 -6.71
CA GLY A 88 6.97 -8.80 -6.65
C GLY A 88 5.95 -8.34 -7.69
N ILE A 89 6.06 -8.83 -8.93
CA ILE A 89 5.06 -8.56 -9.99
C ILE A 89 3.69 -9.09 -9.58
N LEU A 90 3.61 -10.33 -9.10
CA LEU A 90 2.37 -10.97 -8.66
C LEU A 90 1.66 -10.17 -7.56
N ILE A 91 2.40 -9.73 -6.55
CA ILE A 91 1.91 -8.91 -5.44
C ILE A 91 1.44 -7.54 -5.96
N GLY A 92 2.17 -6.93 -6.89
CA GLY A 92 1.76 -5.70 -7.57
C GLY A 92 0.43 -5.85 -8.32
N VAL A 93 0.23 -6.95 -9.03
CA VAL A 93 -1.04 -7.25 -9.74
C VAL A 93 -2.19 -7.48 -8.75
N ILE A 94 -1.94 -8.19 -7.65
CA ILE A 94 -2.94 -8.42 -6.60
C ILE A 94 -3.39 -7.09 -5.97
N LEU A 95 -2.47 -6.17 -5.71
CA LEU A 95 -2.80 -4.83 -5.20
C LEU A 95 -3.64 -4.00 -6.18
N LEU A 96 -3.43 -4.15 -7.49
CA LEU A 96 -4.29 -3.53 -8.50
C LEU A 96 -5.73 -4.03 -8.44
N LEU A 97 -5.92 -5.33 -8.15
CA LEU A 97 -7.22 -5.95 -7.89
C LEU A 97 -7.82 -5.46 -6.56
N LEU A 98 -7.02 -5.42 -5.50
CA LEU A 98 -7.44 -4.95 -4.17
C LEU A 98 -7.95 -3.52 -4.20
N ARG A 99 -7.38 -2.66 -5.05
CA ARG A 99 -7.88 -1.30 -5.26
C ARG A 99 -9.34 -1.24 -5.69
N HIS A 100 -9.81 -2.20 -6.51
CA HIS A 100 -11.21 -2.25 -6.90
C HIS A 100 -12.11 -2.58 -5.70
N VAL A 101 -11.66 -3.49 -4.84
CA VAL A 101 -12.34 -3.86 -3.59
C VAL A 101 -12.33 -2.70 -2.59
N GLY A 102 -11.21 -1.96 -2.48
CA GLY A 102 -11.09 -0.81 -1.59
C GLY A 102 -12.06 0.32 -1.91
N VAL A 103 -12.24 0.65 -3.19
CA VAL A 103 -13.24 1.67 -3.62
C VAL A 103 -14.66 1.22 -3.29
N PHE A 104 -14.97 -0.07 -3.45
CA PHE A 104 -16.27 -0.62 -3.07
C PHE A 104 -16.47 -0.57 -1.55
N ALA A 105 -15.47 -0.95 -0.76
CA ALA A 105 -15.52 -0.92 0.70
C ALA A 105 -15.71 0.50 1.25
N LEU A 106 -15.06 1.50 0.65
CA LEU A 106 -15.27 2.92 1.00
C LEU A 106 -16.69 3.38 0.66
N GLY A 107 -17.21 3.05 -0.53
CA GLY A 107 -18.58 3.37 -0.90
C GLY A 107 -19.64 2.68 -0.02
N LEU A 108 -19.34 1.47 0.44
CA LEU A 108 -20.17 0.72 1.38
C LEU A 108 -20.14 1.36 2.76
N ALA A 109 -18.96 1.72 3.27
CA ALA A 109 -18.82 2.39 4.57
C ALA A 109 -19.56 3.74 4.59
N VAL A 110 -19.36 4.57 3.57
CA VAL A 110 -20.01 5.89 3.48
C VAL A 110 -21.52 5.77 3.39
N GLY A 111 -22.05 4.90 2.51
CA GLY A 111 -23.50 4.71 2.43
C GLY A 111 -24.10 4.02 3.63
N GLY A 112 -23.36 3.12 4.29
CA GLY A 112 -23.78 2.51 5.54
C GLY A 112 -23.94 3.55 6.65
N ILE A 113 -22.98 4.47 6.79
CA ILE A 113 -23.04 5.56 7.78
C ILE A 113 -24.23 6.49 7.47
N LEU A 114 -24.37 6.93 6.21
CA LEU A 114 -25.49 7.78 5.81
C LEU A 114 -26.85 7.11 6.03
N ALA A 115 -26.97 5.82 5.73
CA ALA A 115 -28.21 5.08 5.94
C ALA A 115 -28.52 4.88 7.43
N SER A 116 -27.50 4.68 8.27
CA SER A 116 -27.70 4.55 9.73
C SER A 116 -28.18 5.84 10.41
N LEU A 117 -27.92 7.00 9.79
CA LEU A 117 -28.40 8.30 10.29
C LEU A 117 -29.88 8.54 9.99
N VAL A 118 -30.42 7.88 8.96
CA VAL A 118 -31.79 8.11 8.47
C VAL A 118 -32.72 6.95 8.81
N PHE A 119 -32.21 5.72 8.87
CA PHE A 119 -32.99 4.50 9.08
C PHE A 119 -32.42 3.66 10.22
N ASP A 120 -33.29 3.19 11.12
CA ASP A 120 -32.92 2.32 12.25
C ASP A 120 -32.93 0.81 11.88
N ASN A 121 -33.41 0.49 10.67
CA ASN A 121 -33.53 -0.89 10.22
C ASN A 121 -32.24 -1.38 9.55
N ARG A 122 -31.58 -2.36 10.19
CA ARG A 122 -30.28 -2.93 9.76
C ARG A 122 -30.29 -3.45 8.33
N VAL A 123 -31.40 -4.03 7.87
CA VAL A 123 -31.49 -4.57 6.50
C VAL A 123 -31.43 -3.45 5.46
N VAL A 124 -32.11 -2.33 5.74
CA VAL A 124 -32.16 -1.16 4.84
C VAL A 124 -30.78 -0.49 4.76
N ILE A 125 -30.06 -0.42 5.89
CA ILE A 125 -28.69 0.12 5.95
C ILE A 125 -27.74 -0.68 5.04
N ILE A 126 -27.81 -2.01 5.09
CA ILE A 126 -26.95 -2.88 4.27
C ILE A 126 -27.29 -2.71 2.79
N VAL A 127 -28.58 -2.69 2.43
CA VAL A 127 -29.02 -2.53 1.04
C VAL A 127 -28.55 -1.19 0.47
N ILE A 128 -28.74 -0.09 1.21
CA ILE A 128 -28.29 1.24 0.78
C ILE A 128 -26.76 1.29 0.69
N GLY A 129 -26.03 0.72 1.65
CA GLY A 129 -24.57 0.63 1.61
C GLY A 129 -24.05 -0.16 0.41
N VAL A 130 -24.72 -1.25 0.02
CA VAL A 130 -24.36 -2.00 -1.19
C VAL A 130 -24.63 -1.16 -2.44
N ILE A 131 -25.77 -0.47 -2.51
CA ILE A 131 -26.13 0.41 -3.65
C ILE A 131 -25.09 1.52 -3.79
N THR A 132 -24.74 2.22 -2.72
CA THR A 132 -23.70 3.28 -2.75
C THR A 132 -22.32 2.72 -3.04
N GLY A 133 -21.99 1.52 -2.56
CA GLY A 133 -20.76 0.80 -2.90
C GLY A 133 -20.66 0.56 -4.40
N VAL A 134 -21.71 0.04 -5.04
CA VAL A 134 -21.78 -0.16 -6.49
C VAL A 134 -21.71 1.18 -7.23
N LEU A 135 -22.45 2.20 -6.75
CA LEU A 135 -22.45 3.55 -7.33
C LEU A 135 -21.05 4.17 -7.29
N ALA A 136 -20.32 4.01 -6.18
CA ALA A 136 -18.95 4.50 -6.03
C ALA A 136 -18.00 3.84 -7.03
N VAL A 137 -18.14 2.54 -7.30
CA VAL A 137 -17.35 1.85 -8.33
C VAL A 137 -17.65 2.40 -9.74
N TRP A 138 -18.91 2.74 -10.02
CA TRP A 138 -19.33 3.31 -11.30
C TRP A 138 -18.85 4.77 -11.47
N ILE A 139 -19.01 5.58 -10.43
CA ILE A 139 -18.65 7.00 -10.40
C ILE A 139 -17.14 7.23 -10.42
N LYS A 140 -16.33 6.23 -10.05
CA LYS A 140 -14.87 6.36 -10.06
C LYS A 140 -14.31 6.82 -11.41
N ARG A 141 -14.90 6.40 -12.54
CA ARG A 141 -14.40 6.78 -13.87
C ARG A 141 -14.70 8.26 -14.17
N PRO A 142 -15.95 8.74 -14.08
CA PRO A 142 -16.28 10.15 -14.37
C PRO A 142 -15.73 11.14 -13.34
N VAL A 143 -15.77 10.87 -12.03
CA VAL A 143 -15.26 11.80 -11.00
C VAL A 143 -13.79 12.10 -11.20
N ILE A 144 -13.04 11.10 -11.59
CA ILE A 144 -11.62 11.24 -11.85
C ILE A 144 -11.36 12.08 -13.10
N ILE A 145 -12.11 11.87 -14.17
CA ILE A 145 -12.01 12.66 -15.40
C ILE A 145 -12.37 14.13 -15.11
N LEU A 146 -13.41 14.35 -14.30
CA LEU A 146 -13.85 15.67 -13.83
C LEU A 146 -12.77 16.35 -12.97
N LEU A 147 -12.20 15.66 -11.99
CA LEU A 147 -11.13 16.20 -11.15
C LEU A 147 -9.89 16.55 -11.98
N THR A 148 -9.52 15.72 -12.95
CA THR A 148 -8.40 16.05 -13.86
C THR A 148 -8.72 17.18 -14.83
N ALA A 149 -10.00 17.37 -15.20
CA ALA A 149 -10.42 18.48 -16.03
C ALA A 149 -10.45 19.80 -15.25
N PHE A 150 -10.84 19.78 -13.98
CA PHE A 150 -10.84 20.96 -13.10
C PHE A 150 -9.46 21.30 -12.54
N SER A 151 -8.62 20.29 -12.29
CA SER A 151 -7.21 20.47 -11.90
C SER A 151 -6.28 20.74 -13.10
N GLY A 152 -6.84 20.75 -14.32
CA GLY A 152 -6.17 21.10 -15.57
C GLY A 152 -6.40 22.57 -15.94
N ALA A 153 -6.15 23.48 -15.00
CA ALA A 153 -5.85 24.90 -15.21
C ALA A 153 -5.00 25.40 -14.05
#